data_AF-A0A7D5IR91-F1
#
_entry.id   AF-A0A7D5IR91-F1
#
_cell.length_a   1.000
_cell.length_b   1.000
_cell.length_c   1.000
_cell.angle_alpha   90.00
_cell.angle_beta   90.00
_cell.angle_gamma   90.00
#
_symmetry.space_group_name_H-M   'P 1'
#
loop_
_entity.id
_entity.type
_entity.pdbx_description
1 polymer ?
#
loop_
_entity_poly.entity_id
_entity_poly.type
_entity_poly.pdbx_seq_one_letter_code
_entity_poly.pdbx_strand_id
1 'polypeptide(L)'
;MRFVWAVVAFVLATVMIGAGIAQRTVLRGPETVSASVSVPGDAPFTLLDGAVLASHPGAQTLRVEGDATVFVAYGRTADVEAWLARSDHNRLGVDDQGDITVDEVAATATPAPNEDGTVAPMPSPVGSDLWLEEFQRDDALMTSLQLPEEMSLVIASDGTAPAPADVSVTWPIESNTPWAGPLIVGGGLLLAFGIVMYALGWRHLRRSRGPRRKGIPMSATQPIDISLEDEAKGVVSATPPRRRLTRGRQALLALPLVSVVALTGCSADAWPQLAPTETPSPTATVVADPDQAPPAVTQRQAERILTRIAEDVSSADANADAALAATRLSGPALAERETNYTLRATITDRAPLPPVPAEPLEILLPETFAQWPRTFLAVVEGSDGAADTIMTVSQQDPWSNYKLGYIAELATDTFPELAPQYLGAAQVAPDSPFLVLPPQDLAAAYADLLTNGDASPFAQLFEADGDAFRSGVTSNREQIINDFNQTGAETGSVSFTTQAGTQAPIALQTLESGAIVAVTITEDHTFTPSNPDAVINVPDTNPVASALTGVTQSSTGFTTTYADQLFFFVPGAGSSEPIQFLGYRSNVLSAKVV
;
A
#
# COMPACT_ATOMS: atom_id res chain seq x y z
N MET A 1 24.79 -53.99 40.41
CA MET A 1 24.50 -53.40 39.08
C MET A 1 23.39 -52.34 39.11
N ARG A 2 22.18 -52.59 39.65
CA ARG A 2 21.06 -51.62 39.58
C ARG A 2 21.33 -50.24 40.22
N PHE A 3 22.06 -50.18 41.34
CA PHE A 3 22.46 -48.91 41.97
C PHE A 3 23.51 -48.14 41.16
N VAL A 4 24.43 -48.84 40.47
CA VAL A 4 25.45 -48.20 39.63
C VAL A 4 24.80 -47.50 38.43
N TRP A 5 23.85 -48.17 37.78
CA TRP A 5 23.07 -47.58 36.69
C TRP A 5 22.22 -46.39 37.14
N ALA A 6 21.67 -46.42 38.36
CA ALA A 6 20.92 -45.28 38.91
C ALA A 6 21.82 -44.05 39.15
N VAL A 7 23.03 -44.25 39.66
CA VAL A 7 24.01 -43.17 39.87
C VAL A 7 24.47 -42.57 38.53
N VAL A 8 24.80 -43.42 37.55
CA VAL A 8 25.18 -42.97 36.20
C VAL A 8 24.06 -42.17 35.53
N ALA A 9 22.81 -42.64 35.62
CA ALA A 9 21.65 -41.93 35.07
C ALA A 9 21.44 -40.55 35.74
N PHE A 10 21.66 -40.44 37.05
CA PHE A 10 21.51 -39.16 37.77
C PHE A 10 22.58 -38.15 37.39
N VAL A 11 23.83 -38.59 37.25
CA VAL A 11 24.93 -37.72 36.79
C VAL A 11 24.67 -37.24 35.36
N LEU A 12 24.29 -38.15 34.45
CA LEU A 12 24.03 -37.80 33.05
C LEU A 12 22.82 -36.87 32.90
N ALA A 13 21.75 -37.12 33.66
CA ALA A 13 20.59 -36.24 33.72
C ALA A 13 20.96 -34.82 34.20
N THR A 14 21.79 -34.73 35.25
CA THR A 14 22.23 -33.43 35.80
C THR A 14 23.06 -32.66 34.76
N VAL A 15 23.95 -33.34 34.05
CA VAL A 15 24.76 -32.73 32.97
C VAL A 15 23.89 -32.27 31.80
N MET A 16 22.93 -33.08 31.35
CA MET A 16 22.03 -32.71 30.25
C MET A 16 21.10 -31.53 30.60
N ILE A 17 20.48 -31.56 31.79
CA ILE A 17 19.62 -30.46 32.25
C ILE A 17 20.47 -29.20 32.45
N GLY A 18 21.65 -29.32 33.07
CA GLY A 18 22.59 -28.22 33.24
C GLY A 18 23.03 -27.61 31.91
N ALA A 19 23.34 -28.43 30.91
CA ALA A 19 23.72 -27.98 29.58
C ALA A 19 22.56 -27.25 28.87
N GLY A 20 21.32 -27.77 28.95
CA GLY A 20 20.15 -27.10 28.37
C GLY A 20 19.80 -25.77 29.06
N ILE A 21 19.96 -25.67 30.38
CA ILE A 21 19.78 -24.41 31.12
C ILE A 21 20.91 -23.43 30.78
N ALA A 22 22.15 -23.92 30.69
CA ALA A 22 23.30 -23.09 30.34
C ALA A 22 23.15 -22.45 28.94
N GLN A 23 22.63 -23.19 27.96
CA GLN A 23 22.31 -22.69 26.62
C GLN A 23 21.30 -21.54 26.63
N ARG A 24 20.37 -21.50 27.59
CA ARG A 24 19.36 -20.43 27.72
C ARG A 24 19.77 -19.27 28.62
N THR A 25 20.86 -19.39 29.37
CA THR A 25 21.23 -18.40 30.40
C THR A 25 22.63 -17.84 30.16
N VAL A 26 23.66 -18.62 30.42
CA VAL A 26 25.07 -18.16 30.39
C VAL A 26 25.66 -18.17 28.97
N LEU A 27 25.15 -19.03 28.09
CA LEU A 27 25.61 -19.18 26.70
C LEU A 27 24.65 -18.55 25.69
N ARG A 28 23.67 -17.76 26.15
CA ARG A 28 22.77 -17.04 25.25
C ARG A 28 23.55 -15.88 24.64
N GLY A 29 23.68 -15.87 23.31
CA GLY A 29 24.30 -14.78 22.57
C GLY A 29 23.53 -13.46 22.74
N PRO A 30 24.06 -12.35 22.20
CA PRO A 30 23.35 -11.07 22.19
C PRO A 30 21.98 -11.23 21.51
N GLU A 31 20.96 -10.56 22.04
CA GLU A 31 19.59 -10.58 21.47
C GLU A 31 19.44 -9.60 20.30
N THR A 32 20.40 -8.69 20.13
CA THR A 32 20.41 -7.67 19.08
C THR A 32 21.82 -7.45 18.52
N VAL A 33 21.91 -7.16 17.23
CA VAL A 33 23.08 -6.54 16.61
C VAL A 33 22.76 -5.07 16.40
N SER A 34 23.67 -4.17 16.76
CA SER A 34 23.53 -2.74 16.52
C SER A 34 24.72 -2.25 15.72
N ALA A 35 24.46 -1.50 14.65
CA ALA A 35 25.47 -0.75 13.93
C ALA A 35 25.20 0.75 14.16
N SER A 36 26.23 1.48 14.56
CA SER A 36 26.19 2.93 14.79
C SER A 36 27.21 3.61 13.90
N VAL A 37 26.78 4.64 13.18
CA VAL A 37 27.64 5.44 12.31
C VAL A 37 27.43 6.91 12.66
N SER A 38 28.56 7.61 12.82
CA SER A 38 28.57 9.06 12.90
C SER A 38 28.93 9.58 11.51
N VAL A 39 27.98 10.25 10.87
CA VAL A 39 28.08 10.76 9.51
C VAL A 39 28.84 12.09 9.54
N PRO A 40 30.05 12.16 8.96
CA PRO A 40 30.78 13.43 8.85
C PRO A 40 30.18 14.32 7.75
N GLY A 41 30.34 15.64 7.90
CA GLY A 41 30.05 16.62 6.85
C GLY A 41 28.86 17.54 7.15
N ASP A 42 28.74 18.58 6.33
CA ASP A 42 27.70 19.62 6.44
C ASP A 42 26.53 19.39 5.45
N ALA A 43 26.44 18.19 4.85
CA ALA A 43 25.42 17.89 3.87
C ALA A 43 24.01 17.91 4.51
N PRO A 44 23.02 18.56 3.87
CA PRO A 44 21.69 18.72 4.45
C PRO A 44 20.87 17.43 4.49
N PHE A 45 21.27 16.40 3.74
CA PHE A 45 20.55 15.13 3.65
C PHE A 45 21.49 13.93 3.81
N THR A 46 20.98 12.89 4.45
CA THR A 46 21.61 11.56 4.50
C THR A 46 20.64 10.51 3.95
N LEU A 47 21.08 9.76 2.95
CA LEU A 47 20.41 8.61 2.35
C LEU A 47 20.91 7.34 3.06
N LEU A 48 20.00 6.57 3.64
CA LEU A 48 20.28 5.24 4.18
C LEU A 48 19.73 4.18 3.23
N ASP A 49 20.63 3.40 2.63
CA ASP A 49 20.27 2.38 1.65
C ASP A 49 19.53 1.21 2.31
N GLY A 50 18.56 0.65 1.58
CA GLY A 50 17.84 -0.56 1.99
C GLY A 50 18.77 -1.75 2.24
N ALA A 51 19.91 -1.84 1.54
CA ALA A 51 20.94 -2.85 1.76
C ALA A 51 21.49 -2.82 3.20
N VAL A 52 21.61 -1.64 3.83
CA VAL A 52 22.01 -1.54 5.25
C VAL A 52 20.94 -2.18 6.13
N LEU A 53 19.67 -1.83 5.90
CA LEU A 53 18.54 -2.35 6.67
C LEU A 53 18.34 -3.86 6.50
N ALA A 54 18.59 -4.38 5.30
CA ALA A 54 18.44 -5.78 4.95
C ALA A 54 19.66 -6.64 5.31
N SER A 55 20.74 -6.04 5.82
CA SER A 55 21.97 -6.76 6.22
C SER A 55 21.73 -7.90 7.21
N HIS A 56 20.67 -7.79 8.03
CA HIS A 56 20.25 -8.83 8.96
C HIS A 56 18.73 -9.07 8.87
N PRO A 57 18.27 -10.32 9.04
CA PRO A 57 16.84 -10.64 9.04
C PRO A 57 16.12 -10.07 10.27
N GLY A 58 14.85 -9.69 10.10
CA GLY A 58 13.98 -9.21 11.17
C GLY A 58 13.63 -7.72 11.05
N ALA A 59 12.76 -7.23 11.94
CA ALA A 59 12.38 -5.83 11.97
C ALA A 59 13.53 -4.96 12.48
N GLN A 60 13.86 -3.90 11.75
CA GLN A 60 14.94 -2.97 12.09
C GLN A 60 14.42 -1.87 13.02
N THR A 61 15.16 -1.54 14.07
CA THR A 61 14.90 -0.32 14.85
C THR A 61 15.92 0.74 14.44
N LEU A 62 15.43 1.79 13.80
CA LEU A 62 16.22 2.98 13.45
C LEU A 62 16.16 3.97 14.61
N ARG A 63 17.31 4.47 15.04
CA ARG A 63 17.44 5.57 15.99
C ARG A 63 18.37 6.63 15.41
N VAL A 64 17.85 7.84 15.28
CA VAL A 64 18.56 9.03 14.80
C VAL A 64 18.53 10.08 15.90
N GLU A 65 19.70 10.64 16.24
CA GLU A 65 19.85 11.69 17.24
C GLU A 65 20.39 12.97 16.58
N GLY A 66 19.82 14.12 16.95
CA GLY A 66 20.25 15.42 16.47
C GLY A 66 19.85 16.56 17.41
N ASP A 67 20.49 17.70 17.30
CA ASP A 67 20.23 18.87 18.17
C ASP A 67 18.94 19.64 17.81
N ALA A 68 18.25 19.24 16.75
CA ALA A 68 17.06 19.90 16.20
C ALA A 68 15.96 18.87 15.87
N THR A 69 14.87 19.32 15.24
CA THR A 69 13.83 18.42 14.73
C THR A 69 14.42 17.47 13.69
N VAL A 70 14.28 16.17 13.94
CA VAL A 70 14.71 15.08 13.08
C VAL A 70 13.55 14.67 12.18
N PHE A 71 13.76 14.75 10.87
CA PHE A 71 12.88 14.26 9.84
C PHE A 71 13.43 12.95 9.26
N VAL A 72 12.60 11.92 9.22
CA VAL A 72 12.91 10.68 8.50
C VAL A 72 11.72 10.29 7.65
N ALA A 73 11.96 10.02 6.37
CA ALA A 73 10.97 9.45 5.48
C ALA A 73 11.57 8.29 4.70
N TYR A 74 10.73 7.39 4.19
CA TYR A 74 11.19 6.33 3.30
C TYR A 74 10.38 6.28 2.02
N GLY A 75 11.02 5.82 0.96
CA GLY A 75 10.45 5.64 -0.37
C GLY A 75 11.25 4.62 -1.16
N ARG A 76 10.87 4.41 -2.42
CA ARG A 76 11.69 3.61 -3.34
C ARG A 76 13.04 4.28 -3.54
N THR A 77 14.13 3.51 -3.56
CA THR A 77 15.48 4.06 -3.70
C THR A 77 15.60 5.00 -4.91
N ALA A 78 15.05 4.62 -6.06
CA ALA A 78 15.05 5.46 -7.27
C ALA A 78 14.31 6.80 -7.09
N ASP A 79 13.22 6.82 -6.31
CA ASP A 79 12.45 8.04 -6.05
C ASP A 79 13.18 8.95 -5.06
N VAL A 80 13.80 8.37 -4.02
CA VAL A 80 14.60 9.12 -3.04
C VAL A 80 15.84 9.72 -3.71
N GLU A 81 16.55 8.94 -4.53
CA GLU A 81 17.71 9.41 -5.31
C GLU A 81 17.31 10.52 -6.29
N ALA A 82 16.16 10.39 -6.97
CA ALA A 82 15.66 11.43 -7.87
C ALA A 82 15.29 12.72 -7.13
N TRP A 83 14.71 12.62 -5.92
CA TRP A 83 14.45 13.77 -5.07
C TRP A 83 15.76 14.43 -4.61
N LEU A 84 16.77 13.65 -4.20
CA LEU A 84 18.07 14.16 -3.76
C LEU A 84 18.98 14.67 -4.89
N ALA A 85 18.60 14.48 -6.16
CA ALA A 85 19.45 14.80 -7.32
C ALA A 85 19.93 16.26 -7.37
N ARG A 86 19.22 17.21 -6.74
CA ARG A 86 19.56 18.64 -6.68
C ARG A 86 20.41 19.06 -5.47
N SER A 87 20.74 18.13 -4.58
CA SER A 87 21.46 18.41 -3.33
C SER A 87 22.61 17.45 -3.11
N ASP A 88 23.72 17.97 -2.61
CA ASP A 88 24.79 17.15 -2.05
C ASP A 88 24.24 16.39 -0.85
N HIS A 89 24.50 15.09 -0.77
CA HIS A 89 23.98 14.23 0.29
C HIS A 89 24.97 13.13 0.64
N ASN A 90 24.90 12.64 1.87
CA ASN A 90 25.68 11.50 2.33
C ASN A 90 24.92 10.22 2.06
N ARG A 91 25.57 9.19 1.51
CA ARG A 91 24.99 7.86 1.28
C ARG A 91 25.60 6.86 2.25
N LEU A 92 24.74 6.22 3.03
CA LEU A 92 25.07 5.12 3.93
C LEU A 92 24.80 3.81 3.21
N GLY A 93 25.87 3.13 2.81
CA GLY A 93 25.85 1.84 2.11
C GLY A 93 26.47 0.71 2.95
N VAL A 94 26.62 -0.46 2.33
CA VAL A 94 27.33 -1.62 2.92
C VAL A 94 28.46 -2.02 1.98
N ASP A 95 29.64 -2.30 2.51
CA ASP A 95 30.77 -2.82 1.73
C ASP A 95 30.71 -4.36 1.51
N ASP A 96 31.66 -4.91 0.75
CA ASP A 96 31.74 -6.37 0.49
C ASP A 96 31.97 -7.19 1.77
N GLN A 97 32.32 -6.54 2.89
CA GLN A 97 32.58 -7.15 4.19
C GLN A 97 31.39 -7.06 5.15
N GLY A 98 30.33 -6.32 4.79
CA GLY A 98 29.15 -6.13 5.61
C GLY A 98 29.23 -4.94 6.57
N ASP A 99 30.28 -4.11 6.47
CA ASP A 99 30.45 -2.90 7.28
C ASP A 99 29.76 -1.70 6.61
N ILE A 100 29.22 -0.76 7.42
CA ILE A 100 28.54 0.43 6.88
C ILE A 100 29.56 1.45 6.40
N THR A 101 29.42 1.92 5.16
CA THR A 101 30.25 2.96 4.56
C THR A 101 29.48 4.28 4.44
N VAL A 102 30.22 5.40 4.46
CA VAL A 102 29.67 6.74 4.19
C VAL A 102 30.34 7.27 2.92
N ASP A 103 29.54 7.55 1.90
CA ASP A 103 29.99 8.14 0.64
C ASP A 103 29.33 9.51 0.43
N GLU A 104 30.12 10.55 0.16
CA GLU A 104 29.59 11.86 -0.21
C GLU A 104 29.18 11.86 -1.69
N VAL A 105 27.90 12.10 -1.97
CA VAL A 105 27.33 12.13 -3.32
C VAL A 105 27.02 13.58 -3.69
N ALA A 106 27.67 14.08 -4.73
CA ALA A 106 27.43 15.43 -5.25
C ALA A 106 26.12 15.49 -6.05
N ALA A 107 25.46 16.65 -6.02
CA ALA A 107 24.27 16.93 -6.80
C ALA A 107 24.50 16.67 -8.30
N THR A 108 23.61 15.89 -8.91
CA THR A 108 23.67 15.49 -10.33
C THR A 108 22.79 16.36 -11.22
N ALA A 109 21.78 17.03 -10.65
CA ALA A 109 20.85 17.91 -11.33
C ALA A 109 21.07 19.37 -10.92
N THR A 110 21.29 20.24 -11.90
CA THR A 110 21.30 21.69 -11.68
C THR A 110 19.91 22.25 -11.97
N PRO A 111 19.29 23.01 -11.06
CA PRO A 111 17.97 23.57 -11.31
C PRO A 111 18.06 24.66 -12.39
N ALA A 112 17.03 24.77 -13.22
CA ALA A 112 16.92 25.90 -14.13
C ALA A 112 16.80 27.20 -13.30
N PRO A 113 17.52 28.28 -13.65
CA PRO A 113 17.30 29.57 -13.04
C PRO A 113 15.89 30.07 -13.37
N ASN A 114 15.24 30.68 -12.39
CA ASN A 114 14.00 31.41 -12.53
C ASN A 114 14.18 32.59 -13.52
N GLU A 115 13.07 33.21 -13.95
CA GLU A 115 13.10 34.36 -14.87
C GLU A 115 13.94 35.55 -14.37
N ASP A 116 14.14 35.65 -13.05
CA ASP A 116 14.97 36.65 -12.37
C ASP A 116 16.45 36.24 -12.22
N GLY A 117 16.83 35.08 -12.75
CA GLY A 117 18.18 34.53 -12.67
C GLY A 117 18.52 33.84 -11.35
N THR A 118 17.58 33.75 -10.40
CA THR A 118 17.78 33.05 -9.13
C THR A 118 17.53 31.55 -9.28
N VAL A 119 18.26 30.73 -8.53
CA VAL A 119 18.02 29.28 -8.48
C VAL A 119 17.08 29.01 -7.31
N ALA A 120 15.94 28.37 -7.58
CA ALA A 120 15.01 28.01 -6.52
C ALA A 120 15.70 27.06 -5.50
N PRO A 121 15.58 27.31 -4.18
CA PRO A 121 16.13 26.43 -3.17
C PRO A 121 15.48 25.04 -3.25
N MET A 122 16.13 24.05 -2.65
CA MET A 122 15.57 22.72 -2.48
C MET A 122 14.25 22.84 -1.68
N PRO A 123 13.13 22.26 -2.15
CA PRO A 123 11.91 22.27 -1.35
C PRO A 123 12.08 21.43 -0.09
N SER A 124 11.29 21.77 0.94
CA SER A 124 11.28 20.99 2.17
C SER A 124 10.87 19.54 1.86
N PRO A 125 11.53 18.54 2.47
CA PRO A 125 11.07 17.15 2.34
C PRO A 125 9.73 16.92 3.05
N VAL A 126 9.36 17.78 4.00
CA VAL A 126 8.14 17.61 4.79
C VAL A 126 6.89 17.74 3.94
N GLY A 127 5.99 16.75 4.04
CA GLY A 127 4.70 16.77 3.36
C GLY A 127 4.78 16.43 1.87
N SER A 128 5.94 15.97 1.38
CA SER A 128 6.05 15.47 0.00
C SER A 128 5.18 14.23 -0.19
N ASP A 129 4.52 14.17 -1.34
CA ASP A 129 3.72 13.01 -1.72
C ASP A 129 4.55 11.82 -2.20
N LEU A 130 5.86 12.01 -2.45
CA LEU A 130 6.79 10.97 -2.92
C LEU A 130 7.10 9.94 -1.82
N TRP A 131 7.07 10.35 -0.55
CA TRP A 131 7.35 9.47 0.58
C TRP A 131 6.21 8.48 0.79
N LEU A 132 6.52 7.23 1.16
CA LEU A 132 5.50 6.27 1.57
C LEU A 132 5.01 6.57 2.98
N GLU A 133 5.92 6.96 3.87
CA GLU A 133 5.61 7.44 5.22
C GLU A 133 6.70 8.41 5.68
N GLU A 134 6.32 9.35 6.55
CA GLU A 134 7.21 10.37 7.09
C GLU A 134 7.05 10.46 8.61
N PHE A 135 8.15 10.73 9.30
CA PHE A 135 8.24 10.82 10.75
C PHE A 135 8.98 12.08 11.16
N GLN A 136 8.45 12.77 12.17
CA GLN A 136 9.03 14.00 12.72
C GLN A 136 9.01 13.96 14.25
N ARG A 137 10.19 14.16 14.85
CA ARG A 137 10.37 14.28 16.30
C ARG A 137 11.52 15.24 16.63
N ASP A 138 11.41 15.91 17.76
CA ASP A 138 12.49 16.74 18.30
C ASP A 138 13.52 15.88 19.03
N ASP A 139 14.80 16.28 18.93
CA ASP A 139 16.00 15.70 19.57
C ASP A 139 16.37 14.27 19.15
N ALA A 140 15.43 13.33 19.17
CA ALA A 140 15.67 11.94 18.81
C ALA A 140 14.44 11.29 18.20
N LEU A 141 14.65 10.59 17.08
CA LEU A 141 13.64 9.75 16.45
C LEU A 141 14.01 8.28 16.63
N MET A 142 13.05 7.49 17.13
CA MET A 142 13.15 6.03 17.16
C MET A 142 11.92 5.44 16.48
N THR A 143 12.13 4.61 15.46
CA THR A 143 11.06 3.94 14.71
C THR A 143 11.44 2.50 14.39
N SER A 144 10.45 1.61 14.37
CA SER A 144 10.62 0.21 13.96
C SER A 144 10.10 0.06 12.54
N LEU A 145 10.96 -0.40 11.66
CA LEU A 145 10.70 -0.54 10.23
C LEU A 145 10.99 -1.97 9.78
N GLN A 146 10.37 -2.38 8.68
CA GLN A 146 10.74 -3.60 7.97
C GLN A 146 10.70 -3.27 6.49
N LEU A 147 11.81 -2.71 6.01
CA LEU A 147 11.94 -2.27 4.62
C LEU A 147 12.72 -3.32 3.80
N PRO A 148 12.30 -3.60 2.56
CA PRO A 148 13.07 -4.42 1.63
C PRO A 148 14.26 -3.62 1.05
N GLU A 149 15.13 -4.29 0.30
CA GLU A 149 16.36 -3.69 -0.24
C GLU A 149 16.09 -2.56 -1.24
N GLU A 150 14.94 -2.57 -1.92
CA GLU A 150 14.56 -1.58 -2.93
C GLU A 150 14.00 -0.27 -2.33
N MET A 151 13.93 -0.17 -1.00
CA MET A 151 13.49 1.03 -0.28
C MET A 151 14.65 1.65 0.50
N SER A 152 14.80 2.96 0.39
CA SER A 152 15.80 3.73 1.14
C SER A 152 15.12 4.76 2.05
N LEU A 153 15.81 5.18 3.10
CA LEU A 153 15.38 6.25 3.98
C LEU A 153 16.14 7.54 3.66
N VAL A 154 15.44 8.67 3.72
CA VAL A 154 16.05 9.99 3.77
C VAL A 154 15.97 10.51 5.20
N ILE A 155 17.09 11.02 5.70
CA ILE A 155 17.24 11.64 7.01
C ILE A 155 17.60 13.11 6.77
N ALA A 156 16.85 14.01 7.36
CA ALA A 156 17.05 15.45 7.27
C ALA A 156 16.71 16.13 8.61
N SER A 157 17.10 17.39 8.75
CA SER A 157 16.57 18.28 9.78
C SER A 157 15.45 19.15 9.18
N ASP A 158 15.77 20.33 8.68
CA ASP A 158 14.86 21.24 7.98
C ASP A 158 15.04 21.26 6.46
N GLY A 159 16.02 20.49 5.95
CA GLY A 159 16.41 20.43 4.53
C GLY A 159 17.43 21.48 4.10
N THR A 160 17.93 22.31 5.03
CA THR A 160 18.96 23.33 4.79
C THR A 160 20.12 23.26 5.77
N ALA A 161 19.85 22.95 7.04
CA ALA A 161 20.86 22.68 8.05
C ALA A 161 21.45 21.27 7.83
N PRO A 162 22.67 21.00 8.34
CA PRO A 162 23.28 19.68 8.26
C PRO A 162 22.33 18.59 8.78
N ALA A 163 22.36 17.43 8.12
CA ALA A 163 21.62 16.27 8.59
C ALA A 163 22.14 15.80 9.96
N PRO A 164 21.28 15.23 10.81
CA PRO A 164 21.69 14.61 12.07
C PRO A 164 22.84 13.62 11.87
N ALA A 165 23.93 13.79 12.62
CA ALA A 165 25.16 13.03 12.41
C ALA A 165 25.09 11.61 12.98
N ASP A 166 24.34 11.38 14.06
CA ASP A 166 24.35 10.11 14.77
C ASP A 166 23.17 9.22 14.34
N VAL A 167 23.49 8.20 13.55
CA VAL A 167 22.54 7.21 13.04
C VAL A 167 22.88 5.83 13.56
N SER A 168 21.89 5.14 14.12
CA SER A 168 22.05 3.77 14.60
C SER A 168 20.90 2.88 14.14
N VAL A 169 21.25 1.69 13.66
CA VAL A 169 20.29 0.66 13.24
C VAL A 169 20.51 -0.57 14.10
N THR A 170 19.42 -1.10 14.66
CA THR A 170 19.45 -2.27 15.54
C THR A 170 18.54 -3.36 14.98
N TRP A 171 19.07 -4.59 14.86
CA TRP A 171 18.35 -5.76 14.41
C TRP A 171 18.19 -6.79 15.54
N PRO A 172 17.05 -7.47 15.65
CA PRO A 172 16.89 -8.61 16.54
C PRO A 172 17.62 -9.83 15.97
N ILE A 173 18.30 -10.58 16.83
CA ILE A 173 18.86 -11.90 16.48
C ILE A 173 17.89 -12.96 16.96
N GLU A 174 17.43 -13.84 16.07
CA GLU A 174 16.72 -15.06 16.46
C GLU A 174 17.66 -16.01 17.19
N SER A 175 17.66 -15.98 18.52
CA SER A 175 18.44 -16.90 19.35
C SER A 175 17.74 -18.26 19.46
N ASN A 176 17.74 -19.05 18.39
CA ASN A 176 17.19 -20.40 18.42
C ASN A 176 18.12 -21.32 19.21
N THR A 177 17.60 -21.97 20.25
CA THR A 177 18.35 -22.94 21.09
C THR A 177 17.79 -24.34 20.88
N PRO A 178 17.93 -24.93 19.67
CA PRO A 178 17.20 -26.13 19.27
C PRO A 178 17.52 -27.37 20.12
N TRP A 179 18.66 -27.37 20.81
CA TRP A 179 19.07 -28.46 21.70
C TRP A 179 18.61 -28.27 23.15
N ALA A 180 18.21 -27.06 23.57
CA ALA A 180 17.86 -26.80 24.96
C ALA A 180 16.64 -27.64 25.39
N GLY A 181 15.59 -27.70 24.57
CA GLY A 181 14.39 -28.53 24.84
C GLY A 181 14.71 -30.02 24.89
N PRO A 182 15.29 -30.62 23.84
CA PRO A 182 15.68 -32.04 23.86
C PRO A 182 16.61 -32.41 25.01
N LEU A 183 17.57 -31.56 25.38
CA LEU A 183 18.49 -31.82 26.50
C LEU A 183 17.78 -31.76 27.85
N ILE A 184 16.89 -30.79 28.07
CA ILE A 184 16.12 -30.68 29.32
C ILE A 184 15.13 -31.84 29.45
N VAL A 185 14.38 -32.15 28.39
CA VAL A 185 13.40 -33.25 28.40
C VAL A 185 14.10 -34.61 28.50
N GLY A 186 15.14 -34.84 27.71
CA GLY A 186 15.95 -36.06 27.76
C GLY A 186 16.60 -36.27 29.13
N GLY A 187 17.14 -35.20 29.73
CA GLY A 187 17.67 -35.23 31.08
C GLY A 187 16.59 -35.51 32.14
N GLY A 188 15.40 -34.92 32.01
CA GLY A 188 14.26 -35.20 32.89
C GLY A 188 13.79 -36.66 32.83
N LEU A 189 13.73 -37.25 31.63
CA LEU A 189 13.40 -38.67 31.44
C LEU A 189 14.46 -39.59 32.07
N LEU A 190 15.75 -39.27 31.90
CA LEU A 190 16.84 -40.01 32.54
C LEU A 190 16.82 -39.92 34.06
N LEU A 191 16.48 -38.75 34.60
CA LEU A 191 16.30 -38.56 36.05
C LEU A 191 15.17 -39.44 36.57
N ALA A 192 14.02 -39.45 35.89
CA ALA A 192 12.88 -40.32 36.24
C ALA A 192 13.27 -41.82 36.17
N PHE A 193 13.99 -42.23 35.13
CA PHE A 193 14.51 -43.59 34.99
C PHE A 193 15.46 -43.96 36.14
N GLY A 194 16.36 -43.05 36.52
CA GLY A 194 17.27 -43.21 37.67
C GLY A 194 16.50 -43.41 38.99
N ILE A 195 15.44 -42.63 39.23
CA ILE A 195 14.57 -42.75 40.41
C ILE A 195 13.87 -44.12 40.44
N VAL A 196 13.32 -44.58 39.32
CA VAL A 196 12.64 -45.89 39.23
C VAL A 196 13.63 -47.02 39.52
N MET A 197 14.83 -46.97 38.94
CA MET A 197 15.87 -47.98 39.17
C MET A 197 16.37 -47.99 40.62
N TYR A 198 16.51 -46.82 41.24
CA TYR A 198 16.82 -46.69 42.66
C TYR A 198 15.72 -47.30 43.55
N ALA A 199 14.46 -46.99 43.27
CA ALA A 199 13.31 -47.53 44.00
C ALA A 199 13.20 -49.07 43.87
N LEU A 200 13.44 -49.61 42.68
CA LEU A 200 13.49 -51.06 42.44
C LEU A 200 14.68 -51.72 43.15
N GLY A 201 15.85 -51.08 43.14
CA GLY A 201 17.03 -51.52 43.87
C GLY A 201 16.77 -51.59 45.38
N TRP A 202 16.14 -50.55 45.93
CA TRP A 202 15.75 -50.47 47.34
C TRP A 202 14.71 -51.52 47.71
N ARG A 203 13.69 -51.73 46.86
CA ARG A 203 12.66 -52.75 47.07
C ARG A 203 13.25 -54.16 47.05
N HIS A 204 14.23 -54.42 46.18
CA HIS A 204 14.95 -55.69 46.16
C HIS A 204 15.78 -55.91 47.44
N LEU A 205 16.47 -54.86 47.92
CA LEU A 205 17.22 -54.89 49.18
C LEU A 205 16.33 -55.15 50.40
N ARG A 206 15.10 -54.61 50.40
CA ARG A 206 14.13 -54.89 51.47
C ARG A 206 13.60 -56.32 51.40
N ARG A 207 13.34 -56.85 50.20
CA ARG A 207 12.86 -58.24 50.03
C ARG A 207 13.92 -59.29 50.34
N SER A 208 15.21 -59.02 50.11
CA SER A 208 16.31 -59.94 50.44
C SER A 208 16.65 -59.98 51.94
N ARG A 209 16.14 -59.03 52.74
CA ARG A 209 16.28 -58.98 54.20
C ARG A 209 15.05 -59.52 54.96
N GLY A 210 14.20 -60.32 54.31
CA GLY A 210 13.12 -61.05 54.99
C GLY A 210 13.66 -62.01 56.07
N PRO A 211 12.89 -62.32 57.13
CA PRO A 211 13.39 -63.02 58.31
C PRO A 211 13.84 -64.45 57.96
N ARG A 212 15.15 -64.68 57.91
CA ARG A 212 15.73 -66.02 57.90
C ARG A 212 15.47 -66.66 59.26
N ARG A 213 14.42 -67.50 59.36
CA ARG A 213 14.30 -68.44 60.48
C ARG A 213 15.52 -69.36 60.45
N LYS A 214 16.33 -69.29 61.50
CA LYS A 214 17.47 -70.17 61.76
C LYS A 214 16.90 -71.58 61.98
N GLY A 215 16.93 -72.42 60.95
CA GLY A 215 16.57 -73.84 61.06
C GLY A 215 17.60 -74.55 61.94
N ILE A 216 17.11 -75.27 62.94
CA ILE A 216 17.88 -76.13 63.85
C ILE A 216 18.47 -77.31 63.04
N PRO A 217 19.69 -77.81 63.35
CA PRO A 217 20.31 -78.90 62.60
C PRO A 217 19.51 -80.21 62.72
N MET A 218 19.15 -80.82 61.59
CA MET A 218 18.59 -82.17 61.57
C MET A 218 19.72 -83.21 61.58
N SER A 219 19.59 -84.18 62.48
CA SER A 219 20.45 -85.35 62.63
C SER A 219 20.29 -86.34 61.46
N ALA A 220 21.36 -87.07 61.15
CA ALA A 220 21.41 -88.08 60.10
C ALA A 220 20.43 -89.24 60.33
N THR A 221 19.67 -89.61 59.29
CA THR A 221 18.91 -90.85 59.20
C THR A 221 19.23 -91.57 57.90
N GLN A 222 19.30 -92.90 58.03
CA GLN A 222 19.92 -93.91 57.16
C GLN A 222 19.27 -94.07 55.78
N PRO A 223 19.99 -94.65 54.80
CA PRO A 223 19.46 -94.92 53.46
C PRO A 223 18.52 -96.13 53.47
N ILE A 224 17.37 -96.00 52.80
CA ILE A 224 16.52 -97.11 52.40
C ILE A 224 16.47 -97.10 50.88
N ASP A 225 16.83 -98.24 50.30
CA ASP A 225 16.98 -98.46 48.87
C ASP A 225 15.76 -99.20 48.30
N ILE A 226 15.38 -98.72 47.11
CA ILE A 226 14.60 -99.25 45.98
C ILE A 226 13.32 -100.10 46.13
N SER A 227 12.50 -99.85 45.11
CA SER A 227 11.53 -100.72 44.45
C SER A 227 10.19 -100.89 45.15
N LEU A 228 9.17 -100.23 44.57
CA LEU A 228 7.97 -100.87 44.04
C LEU A 228 7.14 -99.78 43.35
N GLU A 229 6.97 -99.95 42.04
CA GLU A 229 5.82 -99.45 41.31
C GLU A 229 4.54 -99.80 42.08
N ASP A 230 3.62 -98.85 42.22
CA ASP A 230 2.33 -98.96 41.54
C ASP A 230 1.38 -97.82 41.92
N GLU A 231 0.70 -97.33 40.88
CA GLU A 231 -0.72 -97.03 40.88
C GLU A 231 -1.26 -95.95 41.85
N ALA A 232 -1.60 -94.77 41.29
CA ALA A 232 -3.02 -94.44 41.03
C ALA A 232 -3.25 -92.92 40.79
N LYS A 233 -3.75 -92.65 39.58
CA LYS A 233 -4.91 -91.80 39.24
C LYS A 233 -5.05 -90.37 39.78
N GLY A 234 -5.29 -89.45 38.85
CA GLY A 234 -6.11 -88.27 39.13
C GLY A 234 -6.09 -87.18 38.06
N VAL A 235 -6.71 -87.43 36.91
CA VAL A 235 -6.92 -86.47 35.81
C VAL A 235 -8.07 -85.50 36.13
N VAL A 236 -7.80 -84.21 35.91
CA VAL A 236 -8.63 -83.12 35.35
C VAL A 236 -10.16 -83.18 35.60
N SER A 237 -10.71 -82.10 36.18
CA SER A 237 -11.81 -81.34 35.56
C SER A 237 -12.23 -80.11 36.37
N ALA A 238 -12.86 -79.20 35.64
CA ALA A 238 -13.21 -77.82 35.91
C ALA A 238 -14.30 -77.61 36.99
N THR A 239 -14.13 -76.51 37.76
CA THR A 239 -15.06 -75.39 38.03
C THR A 239 -16.52 -75.67 38.48
N PRO A 240 -17.23 -74.77 39.23
CA PRO A 240 -16.97 -73.89 40.39
C PRO A 240 -17.93 -74.27 41.58
N PRO A 241 -18.14 -73.54 42.72
CA PRO A 241 -18.84 -72.23 42.79
C PRO A 241 -18.58 -71.31 44.03
N ARG A 242 -19.12 -70.08 43.93
CA ARG A 242 -19.71 -69.22 45.00
C ARG A 242 -18.89 -68.75 46.22
N ARG A 243 -18.45 -67.49 46.10
CA ARG A 243 -18.75 -66.32 46.96
C ARG A 243 -19.07 -66.56 48.46
N ARG A 244 -18.17 -66.11 49.35
CA ARG A 244 -18.56 -65.47 50.63
C ARG A 244 -17.64 -64.28 50.96
N LEU A 245 -18.29 -63.18 51.27
CA LEU A 245 -17.75 -61.94 51.81
C LEU A 245 -17.12 -62.19 53.18
N THR A 246 -15.90 -61.70 53.42
CA THR A 246 -15.53 -61.13 54.72
C THR A 246 -14.56 -59.96 54.53
N ARG A 247 -14.67 -59.07 55.50
CA ARG A 247 -14.31 -57.65 55.51
C ARG A 247 -12.88 -57.51 56.01
N GLY A 248 -12.01 -56.83 55.26
CA GLY A 248 -10.64 -56.55 55.67
C GLY A 248 -10.11 -55.29 54.99
N ARG A 249 -10.30 -54.14 55.66
CA ARG A 249 -9.62 -52.86 55.36
C ARG A 249 -8.14 -53.10 55.10
N GLN A 250 -7.57 -52.68 53.96
CA GLN A 250 -6.25 -52.03 53.88
C GLN A 250 -6.11 -51.23 52.56
N ALA A 251 -5.99 -49.91 52.74
CA ALA A 251 -5.20 -48.93 51.98
C ALA A 251 -5.20 -48.94 50.44
N LEU A 252 -5.92 -47.94 49.91
CA LEU A 252 -5.60 -47.13 48.71
C LEU A 252 -4.19 -47.35 48.13
N LEU A 253 -4.13 -48.09 47.02
CA LEU A 253 -3.07 -47.98 46.04
C LEU A 253 -3.47 -46.86 45.07
N ALA A 254 -3.05 -45.64 45.40
CA ALA A 254 -2.98 -44.56 44.43
C ALA A 254 -1.89 -44.90 43.41
N LEU A 255 -2.31 -45.38 42.24
CA LEU A 255 -1.52 -45.28 41.01
C LEU A 255 -1.38 -43.78 40.70
N PRO A 256 -0.17 -43.19 40.63
CA PRO A 256 -0.03 -42.05 39.76
C PRO A 256 -0.05 -42.65 38.34
N LEU A 257 -1.24 -42.60 37.73
CA LEU A 257 -1.32 -42.32 36.30
C LEU A 257 -0.40 -41.12 36.09
N VAL A 258 0.77 -41.36 35.49
CA VAL A 258 1.54 -40.29 34.88
C VAL A 258 0.66 -39.81 33.75
N SER A 259 -0.18 -38.85 34.10
CA SER A 259 -0.84 -37.96 33.18
C SER A 259 0.26 -37.34 32.33
N VAL A 260 0.36 -37.80 31.08
CA VAL A 260 0.99 -37.06 29.99
C VAL A 260 0.12 -35.82 29.78
N VAL A 261 0.23 -34.89 30.73
CA VAL A 261 -0.28 -33.53 30.60
C VAL A 261 0.69 -32.86 29.65
N ALA A 262 0.16 -32.51 28.49
CA ALA A 262 0.63 -31.46 27.60
C ALA A 262 1.74 -30.58 28.20
N LEU A 263 3.00 -30.87 27.84
CA LEU A 263 4.08 -29.88 27.79
C LEU A 263 4.13 -29.24 26.39
N THR A 264 2.96 -29.01 25.78
CA THR A 264 2.80 -28.13 24.60
C THR A 264 2.56 -26.68 25.04
N GLY A 265 3.04 -26.30 26.23
CA GLY A 265 3.16 -24.92 26.66
C GLY A 265 4.42 -24.29 26.08
N CYS A 266 4.30 -23.85 24.83
CA CYS A 266 4.95 -22.69 24.24
C CYS A 266 6.40 -22.36 24.68
N SER A 267 7.37 -23.01 24.03
CA SER A 267 8.53 -22.26 23.52
C SER A 267 9.02 -22.96 22.26
N ALA A 268 8.50 -22.55 21.11
CA ALA A 268 8.87 -23.10 19.81
C ALA A 268 10.41 -23.00 19.59
N ASP A 269 11.06 -21.98 20.15
CA ASP A 269 12.52 -21.76 20.08
C ASP A 269 13.39 -22.81 20.77
N ALA A 270 12.80 -23.68 21.59
CA ALA A 270 13.56 -24.69 22.34
C ALA A 270 13.60 -26.07 21.66
N TRP A 271 12.93 -26.25 20.53
CA TRP A 271 12.81 -27.54 19.85
C TRP A 271 13.29 -27.44 18.39
N PRO A 272 13.89 -28.50 17.82
CA PRO A 272 14.17 -28.55 16.40
C PRO A 272 12.84 -28.64 15.64
N GLN A 273 12.51 -27.60 14.86
CA GLN A 273 11.36 -27.60 13.96
C GLN A 273 11.67 -28.54 12.78
N LEU A 274 11.05 -29.72 12.79
CA LEU A 274 11.13 -30.71 11.71
C LEU A 274 9.90 -30.66 10.78
N ALA A 275 9.15 -29.55 10.81
CA ALA A 275 8.01 -29.39 9.92
C ALA A 275 8.52 -29.18 8.48
N PRO A 276 8.00 -29.90 7.49
CA PRO A 276 8.21 -29.52 6.10
C PRO A 276 7.62 -28.12 5.90
N THR A 277 8.40 -27.20 5.34
CA THR A 277 7.90 -25.92 4.87
C THR A 277 6.71 -26.21 3.96
N GLU A 278 5.51 -25.73 4.32
CA GLU A 278 4.38 -25.81 3.40
C GLU A 278 4.75 -25.00 2.17
N THR A 279 4.99 -25.68 1.05
CA THR A 279 5.14 -25.02 -0.24
C THR A 279 3.84 -24.28 -0.50
N PRO A 280 3.82 -22.94 -0.54
CA PRO A 280 2.61 -22.21 -0.90
C PRO A 280 2.20 -22.69 -2.29
N SER A 281 0.93 -23.05 -2.44
CA SER A 281 0.36 -23.37 -3.74
C SER A 281 0.41 -22.09 -4.58
N PRO A 282 1.15 -22.01 -5.72
CA PRO A 282 0.99 -20.91 -6.66
C PRO A 282 -0.48 -20.63 -6.99
N THR A 283 -1.02 -19.55 -6.43
CA THR A 283 -2.08 -18.77 -7.07
C THR A 283 -1.51 -18.29 -8.40
N ALA A 284 -2.31 -18.23 -9.45
CA ALA A 284 -1.90 -17.68 -10.74
C ALA A 284 -1.49 -16.22 -10.56
N THR A 285 -0.23 -15.97 -10.25
CA THR A 285 0.36 -14.65 -10.23
C THR A 285 0.48 -14.25 -11.69
N VAL A 286 -0.22 -13.18 -12.09
CA VAL A 286 0.15 -12.46 -13.31
C VAL A 286 1.58 -12.00 -13.07
N VAL A 287 2.53 -12.66 -13.73
CA VAL A 287 3.96 -12.39 -13.55
C VAL A 287 4.22 -11.04 -14.18
N ALA A 288 4.57 -10.06 -13.33
CA ALA A 288 5.12 -8.80 -13.81
C ALA A 288 6.38 -9.13 -14.63
N ASP A 289 6.49 -8.55 -15.83
CA ASP A 289 7.72 -8.63 -16.60
C ASP A 289 8.85 -8.05 -15.73
N PRO A 290 9.98 -8.76 -15.53
CA PRO A 290 11.10 -8.25 -14.74
C PRO A 290 11.63 -6.89 -15.26
N ASP A 291 11.37 -6.54 -16.52
CA ASP A 291 11.76 -5.26 -17.12
C ASP A 291 10.68 -4.16 -16.97
N GLN A 292 9.51 -4.45 -16.39
CA GLN A 292 8.44 -3.47 -16.19
C GLN A 292 8.73 -2.54 -14.99
N ALA A 293 8.60 -1.22 -15.21
CA ALA A 293 8.74 -0.24 -14.15
C ALA A 293 7.68 -0.44 -13.05
N PRO A 294 8.03 -0.26 -11.76
CA PRO A 294 7.08 -0.42 -10.67
C PRO A 294 5.94 0.62 -10.75
N PRO A 295 4.74 0.30 -10.24
CA PRO A 295 3.60 1.23 -10.16
C PRO A 295 3.97 2.57 -9.52
N ALA A 296 3.50 3.69 -10.07
CA ALA A 296 3.87 5.03 -9.63
C ALA A 296 3.54 5.28 -8.15
N VAL A 297 2.39 4.80 -7.67
CA VAL A 297 1.90 5.00 -6.30
C VAL A 297 1.34 3.70 -5.71
N THR A 298 1.41 3.57 -4.39
CA THR A 298 0.71 2.51 -3.64
C THR A 298 -0.70 2.94 -3.25
N GLN A 299 -1.58 1.99 -2.87
CA GLN A 299 -2.94 2.30 -2.43
C GLN A 299 -2.98 3.31 -1.28
N ARG A 300 -2.25 3.02 -0.19
CA ARG A 300 -2.18 3.92 0.98
C ARG A 300 -1.64 5.30 0.63
N GLN A 301 -0.71 5.37 -0.33
CA GLN A 301 -0.16 6.63 -0.80
C GLN A 301 -1.20 7.41 -1.61
N ALA A 302 -1.94 6.76 -2.51
CA ALA A 302 -3.00 7.38 -3.29
C ALA A 302 -4.14 7.93 -2.40
N GLU A 303 -4.61 7.14 -1.43
CA GLU A 303 -5.63 7.57 -0.45
C GLU A 303 -5.18 8.81 0.33
N ARG A 304 -3.92 8.83 0.80
CA ARG A 304 -3.36 10.00 1.49
C ARG A 304 -3.23 11.21 0.56
N ILE A 305 -2.78 11.02 -0.68
CA ILE A 305 -2.66 12.09 -1.68
C ILE A 305 -4.02 12.71 -1.95
N LEU A 306 -5.05 11.88 -2.22
CA LEU A 306 -6.40 12.35 -2.48
C LEU A 306 -7.00 13.07 -1.27
N THR A 307 -6.76 12.57 -0.06
CA THR A 307 -7.17 13.24 1.18
C THR A 307 -6.54 14.63 1.31
N ARG A 308 -5.22 14.75 1.12
CA ARG A 308 -4.52 16.05 1.15
C ARG A 308 -5.02 17.00 0.06
N ILE A 309 -5.25 16.49 -1.15
CA ILE A 309 -5.85 17.28 -2.24
C ILE A 309 -7.22 17.79 -1.82
N ALA A 310 -8.11 16.94 -1.29
CA ALA A 310 -9.44 17.33 -0.87
C ALA A 310 -9.42 18.38 0.25
N GLU A 311 -8.54 18.24 1.25
CA GLU A 311 -8.38 19.19 2.37
C GLU A 311 -7.86 20.56 1.92
N ASP A 312 -6.78 20.59 1.13
CA ASP A 312 -6.16 21.82 0.64
C ASP A 312 -7.11 22.57 -0.32
N VAL A 313 -7.80 21.82 -1.19
CA VAL A 313 -8.78 22.37 -2.13
C VAL A 313 -10.04 22.85 -1.40
N SER A 314 -10.51 22.15 -0.37
CA SER A 314 -11.61 22.63 0.47
C SER A 314 -11.25 23.96 1.15
N SER A 315 -10.01 24.08 1.63
CA SER A 315 -9.48 25.31 2.21
C SER A 315 -9.37 26.43 1.17
N ALA A 316 -8.97 26.11 -0.06
CA ALA A 316 -8.95 27.05 -1.18
C ALA A 316 -10.36 27.51 -1.57
N ASP A 317 -11.32 26.58 -1.66
CA ASP A 317 -12.72 26.83 -2.02
C ASP A 317 -13.44 27.70 -0.97
N ALA A 318 -13.12 27.49 0.31
CA ALA A 318 -13.65 28.30 1.42
C ALA A 318 -13.16 29.75 1.37
N ASN A 319 -11.89 29.96 1.00
CA ASN A 319 -11.25 31.27 0.95
C ASN A 319 -11.28 31.93 -0.44
N ALA A 320 -11.78 31.23 -1.47
CA ALA A 320 -11.67 31.61 -2.88
C ALA A 320 -10.22 31.93 -3.30
N ASP A 321 -9.27 31.11 -2.84
CA ASP A 321 -7.83 31.31 -3.05
C ASP A 321 -7.31 30.46 -4.22
N ALA A 322 -7.16 31.09 -5.38
CA ALA A 322 -6.63 30.46 -6.59
C ALA A 322 -5.17 29.97 -6.43
N ALA A 323 -4.35 30.68 -5.65
CA ALA A 323 -2.96 30.29 -5.45
C ALA A 323 -2.86 29.03 -4.59
N LEU A 324 -3.68 28.93 -3.54
CA LEU A 324 -3.80 27.72 -2.73
C LEU A 324 -4.34 26.54 -3.57
N ALA A 325 -5.37 26.78 -4.39
CA ALA A 325 -5.89 25.76 -5.31
C ALA A 325 -4.83 25.23 -6.29
N ALA A 326 -3.99 26.11 -6.85
CA ALA A 326 -2.91 25.76 -7.79
C ALA A 326 -1.78 24.91 -7.17
N THR A 327 -1.72 24.79 -5.84
CA THR A 327 -0.77 23.88 -5.18
C THR A 327 -1.13 22.41 -5.38
N ARG A 328 -2.43 22.09 -5.50
CA ARG A 328 -2.97 20.72 -5.65
C ARG A 328 -3.74 20.47 -6.93
N LEU A 329 -4.03 21.51 -7.70
CA LEU A 329 -4.77 21.40 -8.95
C LEU A 329 -3.95 21.91 -10.13
N SER A 330 -4.26 21.38 -11.30
CA SER A 330 -3.67 21.80 -12.57
C SER A 330 -4.68 21.61 -13.71
N GLY A 331 -4.32 22.04 -14.92
CA GLY A 331 -5.12 21.76 -16.11
C GLY A 331 -6.56 22.31 -16.02
N PRO A 332 -7.55 21.59 -16.58
CA PRO A 332 -8.94 22.06 -16.58
C PRO A 332 -9.53 22.15 -15.17
N ALA A 333 -9.16 21.25 -14.24
CA ALA A 333 -9.71 21.27 -12.88
C ALA A 333 -9.33 22.53 -12.08
N LEU A 334 -8.14 23.09 -12.31
CA LEU A 334 -7.75 24.39 -11.73
C LEU A 334 -8.52 25.54 -12.39
N ALA A 335 -8.54 25.57 -13.72
CA ALA A 335 -9.15 26.65 -14.48
C ALA A 335 -10.65 26.83 -14.15
N GLU A 336 -11.39 25.73 -13.98
CA GLU A 336 -12.80 25.78 -13.57
C GLU A 336 -13.01 26.44 -12.19
N ARG A 337 -12.12 26.15 -11.23
CA ARG A 337 -12.19 26.71 -9.88
C ARG A 337 -11.83 28.19 -9.86
N GLU A 338 -10.79 28.59 -10.59
CA GLU A 338 -10.42 30.00 -10.73
C GLU A 338 -11.59 30.83 -11.29
N THR A 339 -12.28 30.30 -12.30
CA THR A 339 -13.48 30.93 -12.84
C THR A 339 -14.62 30.93 -11.82
N ASN A 340 -14.84 29.85 -11.08
CA ASN A 340 -15.85 29.81 -10.01
C ASN A 340 -15.58 30.85 -8.91
N TYR A 341 -14.33 31.03 -8.48
CA TYR A 341 -13.94 32.03 -7.49
C TYR A 341 -14.22 33.44 -7.98
N THR A 342 -13.87 33.73 -9.24
CA THR A 342 -14.16 35.01 -9.90
C THR A 342 -15.67 35.27 -9.96
N LEU A 343 -16.46 34.25 -10.31
CA LEU A 343 -17.92 34.36 -10.37
C LEU A 343 -18.55 34.57 -8.99
N ARG A 344 -18.08 33.86 -7.95
CA ARG A 344 -18.59 34.01 -6.57
C ARG A 344 -18.27 35.36 -5.95
N ALA A 345 -17.19 36.02 -6.40
CA ALA A 345 -16.87 37.38 -5.98
C ALA A 345 -17.89 38.41 -6.50
N THR A 346 -18.51 38.13 -7.65
CA THR A 346 -19.43 39.08 -8.33
C THR A 346 -20.90 38.70 -8.17
N ILE A 347 -21.22 37.40 -8.09
CA ILE A 347 -22.58 36.85 -8.01
C ILE A 347 -22.80 36.27 -6.61
N THR A 348 -23.59 36.96 -5.78
CA THR A 348 -23.80 36.62 -4.36
C THR A 348 -24.33 35.22 -4.12
N ASP A 349 -25.24 34.73 -4.98
CA ASP A 349 -25.91 33.43 -4.83
C ASP A 349 -25.31 32.33 -5.72
N ARG A 350 -24.08 32.51 -6.23
CA ARG A 350 -23.42 31.48 -7.04
C ARG A 350 -22.99 30.30 -6.17
N ALA A 351 -23.49 29.12 -6.50
CA ALA A 351 -23.09 27.88 -5.84
C ALA A 351 -21.58 27.60 -6.01
N PRO A 352 -20.90 27.11 -4.95
CA PRO A 352 -19.54 26.57 -5.08
C PRO A 352 -19.55 25.30 -5.94
N LEU A 353 -18.40 24.95 -6.49
CA LEU A 353 -18.22 23.66 -7.15
C LEU A 353 -18.30 22.52 -6.13
N PRO A 354 -18.67 21.30 -6.56
CA PRO A 354 -18.63 20.13 -5.69
C PRO A 354 -17.23 19.92 -5.10
N PRO A 355 -17.12 19.49 -3.82
CA PRO A 355 -15.85 19.15 -3.20
C PRO A 355 -15.19 17.96 -3.92
N VAL A 356 -13.86 17.86 -3.85
CA VAL A 356 -13.15 16.69 -4.37
C VAL A 356 -13.37 15.52 -3.40
N PRO A 357 -13.90 14.37 -3.85
CA PRO A 357 -14.02 13.20 -3.00
C PRO A 357 -12.66 12.51 -2.82
N ALA A 358 -12.42 11.97 -1.63
CA ALA A 358 -11.16 11.28 -1.29
C ALA A 358 -11.35 9.79 -0.95
N GLU A 359 -12.47 9.42 -0.33
CA GLU A 359 -12.76 8.06 0.14
C GLU A 359 -14.27 7.75 0.00
N PRO A 360 -14.66 6.47 -0.19
CA PRO A 360 -13.80 5.31 -0.40
C PRO A 360 -13.25 5.20 -1.84
N LEU A 361 -11.98 4.78 -1.97
CA LEU A 361 -11.32 4.56 -3.26
C LEU A 361 -11.72 3.20 -3.84
N GLU A 362 -12.48 3.21 -4.94
CA GLU A 362 -12.96 1.97 -5.59
C GLU A 362 -11.94 1.41 -6.58
N ILE A 363 -11.40 2.30 -7.43
CA ILE A 363 -10.48 1.94 -8.50
C ILE A 363 -9.22 2.78 -8.35
N LEU A 364 -8.06 2.12 -8.39
CA LEU A 364 -6.76 2.75 -8.48
C LEU A 364 -5.95 2.11 -9.61
N LEU A 365 -5.59 2.94 -10.59
CA LEU A 365 -4.74 2.55 -11.71
C LEU A 365 -3.48 3.43 -11.76
N PRO A 366 -2.39 3.01 -11.10
CA PRO A 366 -1.13 3.72 -11.13
C PRO A 366 -0.38 3.46 -12.44
N GLU A 367 0.29 4.47 -12.98
CA GLU A 367 1.14 4.33 -14.16
C GLU A 367 2.41 3.52 -13.84
N THR A 368 2.90 2.71 -14.78
CA THR A 368 4.18 2.02 -14.68
C THR A 368 5.25 2.79 -15.43
N PHE A 369 5.75 3.86 -14.81
CA PHE A 369 6.77 4.71 -15.40
C PHE A 369 7.79 5.14 -14.36
N ALA A 370 9.07 4.88 -14.65
CA ALA A 370 10.16 5.17 -13.73
C ALA A 370 10.59 6.65 -13.74
N GLN A 371 10.26 7.39 -14.80
CA GLN A 371 10.62 8.81 -14.93
C GLN A 371 9.40 9.69 -14.60
N TRP A 372 9.51 10.98 -14.88
CA TRP A 372 8.44 11.97 -14.70
C TRP A 372 8.05 12.57 -16.06
N PRO A 373 6.79 13.01 -16.25
CA PRO A 373 5.69 13.02 -15.28
C PRO A 373 5.12 11.62 -15.00
N ARG A 374 4.56 11.41 -13.80
CA ARG A 374 3.88 10.17 -13.40
C ARG A 374 2.42 10.44 -13.12
N THR A 375 1.54 9.57 -13.60
CA THR A 375 0.10 9.74 -13.42
C THR A 375 -0.52 8.52 -12.74
N PHE A 376 -1.61 8.73 -12.02
CA PHE A 376 -2.52 7.66 -11.67
C PHE A 376 -3.96 8.08 -11.93
N LEU A 377 -4.79 7.11 -12.26
CA LEU A 377 -6.23 7.26 -12.35
C LEU A 377 -6.87 6.70 -11.08
N ALA A 378 -7.85 7.43 -10.56
CA ALA A 378 -8.61 7.04 -9.39
C ALA A 378 -10.11 7.18 -9.67
N VAL A 379 -10.90 6.23 -9.18
CA VAL A 379 -12.36 6.37 -9.08
C VAL A 379 -12.73 6.29 -7.60
N VAL A 380 -13.40 7.34 -7.12
CA VAL A 380 -13.85 7.46 -5.73
C VAL A 380 -15.36 7.44 -5.71
N GLU A 381 -15.95 6.65 -4.80
CA GLU A 381 -17.40 6.51 -4.67
C GLU A 381 -18.05 7.85 -4.34
N GLY A 382 -19.17 8.14 -5.00
CA GLY A 382 -19.99 9.30 -4.71
C GLY A 382 -20.68 9.20 -3.34
N SER A 383 -20.83 10.31 -2.63
CA SER A 383 -21.63 10.32 -1.39
C SER A 383 -23.11 10.02 -1.68
N ASP A 384 -23.78 9.20 -0.86
CA ASP A 384 -25.22 8.87 -0.86
C ASP A 384 -26.05 9.46 -2.03
N GLY A 385 -26.01 8.78 -3.19
CA GLY A 385 -26.82 9.11 -4.37
C GLY A 385 -26.17 10.04 -5.40
N ALA A 386 -24.95 10.51 -5.15
CA ALA A 386 -24.09 11.14 -6.16
C ALA A 386 -23.42 10.08 -7.04
N ALA A 387 -23.08 10.47 -8.28
CA ALA A 387 -22.29 9.62 -9.16
C ALA A 387 -20.85 9.52 -8.67
N ASP A 388 -20.21 8.40 -8.99
CA ASP A 388 -18.79 8.18 -8.69
C ASP A 388 -17.94 9.17 -9.48
N THR A 389 -16.77 9.53 -8.92
CA THR A 389 -15.91 10.56 -9.48
C THR A 389 -14.63 9.94 -10.02
N ILE A 390 -14.38 10.09 -11.32
CA ILE A 390 -13.15 9.69 -11.98
C ILE A 390 -12.17 10.87 -12.01
N MET A 391 -10.91 10.59 -11.69
CA MET A 391 -9.86 11.61 -11.60
C MET A 391 -8.56 11.12 -12.21
N THR A 392 -7.81 12.05 -12.81
CA THR A 392 -6.38 11.83 -13.10
C THR A 392 -5.54 12.78 -12.26
N VAL A 393 -4.53 12.21 -11.62
CA VAL A 393 -3.63 12.94 -10.73
C VAL A 393 -2.21 12.69 -11.21
N SER A 394 -1.48 13.77 -11.48
CA SER A 394 -0.14 13.71 -12.06
C SER A 394 0.89 14.45 -11.21
N GLN A 395 2.09 13.89 -11.15
CA GLN A 395 3.28 14.51 -10.59
C GLN A 395 4.24 14.87 -11.72
N GLN A 396 4.60 16.15 -11.83
CA GLN A 396 5.42 16.65 -12.96
C GLN A 396 6.92 16.40 -12.78
N ASP A 397 7.40 16.37 -11.55
CA ASP A 397 8.80 16.21 -11.20
C ASP A 397 8.92 15.65 -9.77
N PRO A 398 10.09 15.13 -9.35
CA PRO A 398 10.26 14.52 -8.03
C PRO A 398 9.94 15.46 -6.86
N TRP A 399 10.07 16.77 -7.06
CA TRP A 399 9.98 17.79 -6.00
C TRP A 399 8.58 18.38 -5.86
N SER A 400 7.80 18.37 -6.94
CA SER A 400 6.41 18.79 -6.96
C SER A 400 5.51 17.72 -6.35
N ASN A 401 4.48 18.17 -5.63
CA ASN A 401 3.42 17.29 -5.15
C ASN A 401 2.51 16.84 -6.31
N TYR A 402 1.73 15.79 -6.06
CA TYR A 402 0.73 15.31 -7.01
C TYR A 402 -0.38 16.35 -7.15
N LYS A 403 -0.75 16.65 -8.40
CA LYS A 403 -1.81 17.59 -8.74
C LYS A 403 -2.92 16.90 -9.50
N LEU A 404 -4.16 17.17 -9.11
CA LEU A 404 -5.33 16.74 -9.85
C LEU A 404 -5.42 17.56 -11.13
N GLY A 405 -5.40 16.88 -12.28
CA GLY A 405 -5.49 17.49 -13.60
C GLY A 405 -6.91 17.45 -14.16
N TYR A 406 -7.50 16.25 -14.19
CA TYR A 406 -8.86 16.03 -14.69
C TYR A 406 -9.75 15.44 -13.61
N ILE A 407 -11.02 15.85 -13.61
CA ILE A 407 -12.08 15.35 -12.74
C ILE A 407 -13.41 15.33 -13.49
N ALA A 408 -14.13 14.22 -13.40
CA ALA A 408 -15.45 14.06 -13.99
C ALA A 408 -16.35 13.16 -13.15
N GLU A 409 -17.66 13.31 -13.33
CA GLU A 409 -18.65 12.38 -12.79
C GLU A 409 -18.80 11.22 -13.79
N LEU A 410 -18.76 9.98 -13.29
CA LEU A 410 -19.03 8.81 -14.11
C LEU A 410 -20.48 8.83 -14.58
N ALA A 411 -20.66 8.55 -15.87
CA ALA A 411 -21.96 8.53 -16.53
C ALA A 411 -22.36 7.13 -17.01
N THR A 412 -21.55 6.12 -16.69
CA THR A 412 -21.77 4.71 -17.07
C THR A 412 -21.48 3.78 -15.89
N ASP A 413 -22.28 2.72 -15.78
CA ASP A 413 -22.04 1.61 -14.84
C ASP A 413 -21.08 0.56 -15.43
N THR A 414 -20.76 0.67 -16.73
CA THR A 414 -19.88 -0.29 -17.42
C THR A 414 -18.48 0.29 -17.51
N PHE A 415 -17.55 -0.31 -16.78
CA PHE A 415 -16.15 0.12 -16.73
C PHE A 415 -15.24 -0.99 -17.29
N PRO A 416 -14.24 -0.68 -18.13
CA PRO A 416 -13.37 -1.68 -18.75
C PRO A 416 -12.49 -2.41 -17.72
N GLU A 417 -12.06 -3.63 -18.02
CA GLU A 417 -11.16 -4.37 -17.15
C GLU A 417 -9.78 -3.71 -17.04
N LEU A 418 -9.41 -3.35 -15.81
CA LEU A 418 -8.15 -2.69 -15.49
C LEU A 418 -7.12 -3.64 -14.90
N ALA A 419 -5.85 -3.26 -15.11
CA ALA A 419 -4.76 -3.92 -14.41
C ALA A 419 -4.90 -3.70 -12.89
N PRO A 420 -4.57 -4.72 -12.08
CA PRO A 420 -4.58 -4.55 -10.64
C PRO A 420 -3.53 -3.53 -10.21
N GLN A 421 -3.78 -2.82 -9.12
CA GLN A 421 -2.94 -1.72 -8.64
C GLN A 421 -1.45 -2.07 -8.41
N TYR A 422 -1.14 -3.34 -8.08
CA TYR A 422 0.24 -3.78 -7.88
C TYR A 422 1.01 -3.98 -9.20
N LEU A 423 0.29 -4.10 -10.33
CA LEU A 423 0.85 -4.18 -11.67
C LEU A 423 0.90 -2.80 -12.31
N GLY A 424 -0.17 -2.00 -12.17
CA GLY A 424 -0.33 -0.70 -12.82
C GLY A 424 -0.54 -0.80 -14.34
N ALA A 425 -0.53 0.36 -15.00
CA ALA A 425 -0.72 0.46 -16.45
C ALA A 425 0.34 1.33 -17.12
N ALA A 426 0.74 0.98 -18.34
CA ALA A 426 1.59 1.86 -19.14
C ALA A 426 0.78 3.07 -19.64
N GLN A 427 1.42 4.25 -19.68
CA GLN A 427 0.86 5.41 -20.37
C GLN A 427 0.99 5.22 -21.88
N VAL A 428 -0.08 5.56 -22.61
CA VAL A 428 -0.11 5.52 -24.07
C VAL A 428 0.30 6.87 -24.61
N ALA A 429 1.24 6.88 -25.56
CA ALA A 429 1.69 8.10 -26.22
C ALA A 429 0.51 8.81 -26.95
N PRO A 430 0.46 10.16 -26.97
CA PRO A 430 -0.64 10.89 -27.59
C PRO A 430 -0.85 10.62 -29.10
N ASP A 431 0.23 10.26 -29.81
CA ASP A 431 0.26 9.96 -31.25
C ASP A 431 0.24 8.44 -31.53
N SER A 432 -0.04 7.63 -30.51
CA SER A 432 0.08 6.17 -30.61
C SER A 432 -0.89 5.58 -31.65
N PRO A 433 -0.39 4.78 -32.61
CA PRO A 433 -1.22 4.11 -33.61
C PRO A 433 -1.84 2.80 -33.09
N PHE A 434 -1.63 2.47 -31.81
CA PHE A 434 -2.10 1.22 -31.22
C PHE A 434 -3.58 1.24 -30.81
N LEU A 435 -4.20 2.41 -30.82
CA LEU A 435 -5.63 2.61 -30.56
C LEU A 435 -6.40 2.83 -31.86
N VAL A 436 -7.71 2.56 -31.85
CA VAL A 436 -8.59 2.84 -33.01
C VAL A 436 -8.52 4.32 -33.40
N LEU A 437 -8.33 5.20 -32.41
CA LEU A 437 -8.08 6.62 -32.60
C LEU A 437 -6.93 7.07 -31.69
N PRO A 438 -5.92 7.80 -32.20
CA PRO A 438 -4.86 8.37 -31.37
C PRO A 438 -5.43 9.28 -30.28
N PRO A 439 -4.92 9.24 -29.04
CA PRO A 439 -5.45 10.05 -27.93
C PRO A 439 -5.50 11.56 -28.22
N GLN A 440 -4.54 12.09 -28.98
CA GLN A 440 -4.49 13.52 -29.34
C GLN A 440 -5.61 13.94 -30.32
N ASP A 441 -6.12 13.02 -31.14
CA ASP A 441 -7.14 13.30 -32.14
C ASP A 441 -8.56 13.10 -31.58
N LEU A 442 -8.69 12.46 -30.42
CA LEU A 442 -9.96 12.12 -29.77
C LEU A 442 -10.85 13.34 -29.52
N ALA A 443 -10.27 14.41 -28.96
CA ALA A 443 -11.02 15.63 -28.65
C ALA A 443 -11.57 16.29 -29.92
N ALA A 444 -10.79 16.32 -31.01
CA ALA A 444 -11.21 16.90 -32.28
C ALA A 444 -12.28 16.04 -32.97
N ALA A 445 -12.12 14.72 -32.95
CA ALA A 445 -13.10 13.78 -33.52
C ALA A 445 -14.45 13.86 -32.80
N TYR A 446 -14.44 13.94 -31.47
CA TYR A 446 -15.66 14.06 -30.69
C TYR A 446 -16.30 15.46 -30.82
N ALA A 447 -15.51 16.53 -30.93
CA ALA A 447 -16.02 17.87 -31.23
C ALA A 447 -16.74 17.93 -32.59
N ASP A 448 -16.20 17.25 -33.61
CA ASP A 448 -16.85 17.13 -34.92
C ASP A 448 -18.16 16.33 -34.83
N LEU A 449 -18.18 15.26 -34.04
CA LEU A 449 -19.39 14.48 -33.76
C LEU A 449 -20.48 15.33 -33.08
N LEU A 450 -20.13 16.17 -32.10
CA LEU A 450 -21.07 17.09 -31.45
C LEU A 450 -21.59 18.19 -32.39
N THR A 451 -20.85 18.51 -33.46
CA THR A 451 -21.23 19.55 -34.42
C THR A 451 -22.08 18.98 -35.55
N ASN A 452 -21.69 17.83 -36.10
CA ASN A 452 -22.29 17.24 -37.30
C ASN A 452 -23.24 16.07 -37.00
N GLY A 453 -23.27 15.55 -35.77
CA GLY A 453 -24.05 14.38 -35.39
C GLY A 453 -23.72 13.16 -36.25
N ASP A 454 -24.75 12.45 -36.70
CA ASP A 454 -24.62 11.24 -37.55
C ASP A 454 -23.96 11.50 -38.91
N ALA A 455 -23.86 12.78 -39.34
CA ALA A 455 -23.15 13.15 -40.56
C ALA A 455 -21.62 13.23 -40.37
N SER A 456 -21.13 13.16 -39.12
CA SER A 456 -19.69 13.16 -38.84
C SER A 456 -19.02 11.90 -39.40
N PRO A 457 -17.83 12.02 -40.04
CA PRO A 457 -17.05 10.85 -40.44
C PRO A 457 -16.63 9.98 -39.26
N PHE A 458 -16.63 10.51 -38.03
CA PHE A 458 -16.25 9.79 -36.82
C PHE A 458 -17.43 9.14 -36.10
N ALA A 459 -18.68 9.35 -36.54
CA ALA A 459 -19.87 8.85 -35.83
C ALA A 459 -19.87 7.33 -35.60
N GLN A 460 -19.31 6.55 -36.52
CA GLN A 460 -19.23 5.08 -36.39
C GLN A 460 -18.14 4.61 -35.41
N LEU A 461 -17.22 5.49 -35.02
CA LEU A 461 -16.17 5.16 -34.06
C LEU A 461 -16.65 5.27 -32.61
N PHE A 462 -17.66 6.09 -32.35
CA PHE A 462 -18.20 6.30 -31.00
C PHE A 462 -19.48 5.49 -30.80
N GLU A 463 -19.75 5.13 -29.55
CA GLU A 463 -20.99 4.45 -29.21
C GLU A 463 -22.20 5.36 -29.48
N ALA A 464 -23.25 4.78 -30.11
CA ALA A 464 -24.47 5.51 -30.45
C ALA A 464 -25.38 5.72 -29.24
N ASP A 465 -25.40 4.74 -28.33
CA ASP A 465 -26.20 4.73 -27.12
C ASP A 465 -25.30 4.95 -25.88
N GLY A 466 -25.88 5.34 -24.73
CA GLY A 466 -25.13 5.48 -23.47
C GLY A 466 -24.37 6.81 -23.28
N ASP A 467 -24.23 7.64 -24.32
CA ASP A 467 -23.61 8.96 -24.22
C ASP A 467 -24.58 10.01 -23.64
N ALA A 468 -24.59 10.10 -22.31
CA ALA A 468 -25.38 11.08 -21.56
C ALA A 468 -24.95 12.53 -21.88
N PHE A 469 -23.69 12.77 -22.23
CA PHE A 469 -23.19 14.12 -22.51
C PHE A 469 -23.70 14.64 -23.86
N ARG A 470 -23.63 13.85 -24.94
CA ARG A 470 -24.14 14.25 -26.26
C ARG A 470 -25.63 14.60 -26.23
N SER A 471 -26.42 13.81 -25.51
CA SER A 471 -27.86 14.08 -25.33
C SER A 471 -28.10 15.34 -24.49
N GLY A 472 -27.32 15.53 -23.42
CA GLY A 472 -27.34 16.74 -22.60
C GLY A 472 -26.99 18.01 -23.38
N VAL A 473 -25.92 17.99 -24.19
CA VAL A 473 -25.50 19.14 -25.03
C VAL A 473 -26.59 19.50 -26.02
N THR A 474 -27.19 18.50 -26.69
CA THR A 474 -28.28 18.75 -27.64
C THR A 474 -29.47 19.43 -26.96
N SER A 475 -29.92 18.88 -25.82
CA SER A 475 -31.02 19.46 -25.05
C SER A 475 -30.69 20.87 -24.52
N ASN A 476 -29.45 21.10 -24.08
CA ASN A 476 -29.00 22.40 -23.58
C ASN A 476 -28.99 23.46 -24.69
N ARG A 477 -28.46 23.14 -25.87
CA ARG A 477 -28.47 24.04 -27.04
C ARG A 477 -29.89 24.40 -27.47
N GLU A 478 -30.80 23.42 -27.52
CA GLU A 478 -32.21 23.67 -27.82
C GLU A 478 -32.86 24.60 -26.79
N GLN A 479 -32.58 24.39 -25.50
CA GLN A 479 -33.08 25.27 -24.45
C GLN A 479 -32.54 26.70 -24.59
N ILE A 480 -31.23 26.86 -24.83
CA ILE A 480 -30.61 28.18 -25.03
C ILE A 480 -31.22 28.91 -26.23
N ILE A 481 -31.43 28.20 -27.36
CA ILE A 481 -32.09 28.77 -28.53
C ILE A 481 -33.52 29.20 -28.20
N ASN A 482 -34.28 28.34 -27.50
CA ASN A 482 -35.66 28.63 -27.12
C ASN A 482 -35.74 29.84 -26.17
N ASP A 483 -34.89 29.91 -25.16
CA ASP A 483 -34.82 31.02 -24.21
C ASP A 483 -34.39 32.32 -24.89
N PHE A 484 -33.40 32.26 -25.79
CA PHE A 484 -32.99 33.41 -26.59
C PHE A 484 -34.13 33.90 -27.49
N ASN A 485 -34.83 32.99 -28.19
CA ASN A 485 -35.89 33.34 -29.13
C ASN A 485 -37.14 33.94 -28.47
N GLN A 486 -37.32 33.78 -27.15
CA GLN A 486 -38.40 34.47 -26.43
C GLN A 486 -38.28 36.01 -26.50
N THR A 487 -37.06 36.54 -26.64
CA THR A 487 -36.79 37.99 -26.62
C THR A 487 -35.96 38.49 -27.80
N GLY A 488 -35.12 37.65 -28.40
CA GLY A 488 -34.09 38.02 -29.37
C GLY A 488 -34.26 37.48 -30.79
N ALA A 489 -35.37 36.78 -31.09
CA ALA A 489 -35.55 36.07 -32.36
C ALA A 489 -35.42 36.96 -33.62
N GLU A 490 -35.79 38.24 -33.53
CA GLU A 490 -35.70 39.20 -34.64
C GLU A 490 -34.42 40.06 -34.59
N THR A 491 -33.75 40.11 -33.43
CA THR A 491 -32.68 41.08 -33.14
C THR A 491 -31.30 40.46 -32.98
N GLY A 492 -31.17 39.13 -33.04
CA GLY A 492 -29.89 38.46 -32.98
C GLY A 492 -29.93 36.99 -33.36
N SER A 493 -28.78 36.34 -33.26
CA SER A 493 -28.59 34.92 -33.55
C SER A 493 -27.68 34.29 -32.50
N VAL A 494 -27.89 33.00 -32.25
CA VAL A 494 -27.04 32.16 -31.41
C VAL A 494 -26.30 31.16 -32.31
N SER A 495 -25.00 31.02 -32.09
CA SER A 495 -24.19 29.98 -32.73
C SER A 495 -23.35 29.26 -31.70
N PHE A 496 -23.21 27.95 -31.87
CA PHE A 496 -22.41 27.07 -31.02
C PHE A 496 -21.21 26.57 -31.82
N THR A 497 -20.02 26.71 -31.27
CA THR A 497 -18.81 26.12 -31.86
C THR A 497 -18.18 25.18 -30.84
N THR A 498 -17.77 23.99 -31.29
CA THR A 498 -17.11 23.00 -30.43
C THR A 498 -15.72 22.74 -30.97
N GLN A 499 -14.70 22.78 -30.11
CA GLN A 499 -13.30 22.62 -30.49
C GLN A 499 -12.54 21.79 -29.47
N ALA A 500 -11.50 21.09 -29.91
CA ALA A 500 -10.58 20.41 -29.00
C ALA A 500 -9.93 21.42 -28.03
N GLY A 501 -9.83 21.04 -26.76
CA GLY A 501 -9.12 21.82 -25.75
C GLY A 501 -7.61 21.86 -26.01
N THR A 502 -6.91 22.75 -25.31
CA THR A 502 -5.46 22.94 -25.45
C THR A 502 -4.63 22.02 -24.56
N GLN A 503 -5.27 21.33 -23.61
CA GLN A 503 -4.62 20.46 -22.65
C GLN A 503 -4.25 19.12 -23.28
N ALA A 504 -3.07 18.60 -22.95
CA ALA A 504 -2.62 17.31 -23.45
C ALA A 504 -3.51 16.17 -22.92
N PRO A 505 -3.83 15.17 -23.76
CA PRO A 505 -4.57 14.00 -23.33
C PRO A 505 -3.74 13.16 -22.36
N ILE A 506 -4.40 12.54 -21.39
CA ILE A 506 -3.80 11.52 -20.53
C ILE A 506 -4.43 10.19 -20.91
N ALA A 507 -3.62 9.21 -21.31
CA ALA A 507 -4.09 7.90 -21.74
C ALA A 507 -3.39 6.79 -20.95
N LEU A 508 -4.15 5.94 -20.24
CA LEU A 508 -3.63 4.79 -19.50
C LEU A 508 -4.17 3.49 -20.09
N GLN A 509 -3.28 2.51 -20.32
CA GLN A 509 -3.64 1.24 -20.93
C GLN A 509 -4.54 0.39 -20.01
N THR A 510 -5.42 -0.40 -20.62
CA THR A 510 -6.33 -1.36 -19.97
C THR A 510 -5.93 -2.81 -20.29
N LEU A 511 -6.51 -3.80 -19.60
CA LEU A 511 -6.25 -5.22 -19.91
C LEU A 511 -6.91 -5.67 -21.23
N GLU A 512 -7.96 -4.97 -21.66
CA GLU A 512 -8.71 -5.24 -22.89
C GLU A 512 -8.00 -4.74 -24.17
N SER A 513 -6.71 -4.45 -24.09
CA SER A 513 -5.91 -3.91 -25.20
C SER A 513 -6.38 -2.54 -25.73
N GLY A 514 -7.15 -1.78 -24.93
CA GLY A 514 -7.48 -0.37 -25.16
C GLY A 514 -6.83 0.57 -24.13
N ALA A 515 -7.29 1.82 -24.07
CA ALA A 515 -6.85 2.80 -23.09
C ALA A 515 -8.00 3.68 -22.58
N ILE A 516 -7.95 4.06 -21.29
CA ILE A 516 -8.77 5.15 -20.77
C ILE A 516 -8.09 6.46 -21.11
N VAL A 517 -8.79 7.35 -21.79
CA VAL A 517 -8.28 8.64 -22.27
C VAL A 517 -9.10 9.78 -21.65
N ALA A 518 -8.41 10.69 -20.97
CA ALA A 518 -8.95 11.95 -20.48
C ALA A 518 -8.59 13.07 -21.48
N VAL A 519 -9.60 13.82 -21.93
CA VAL A 519 -9.47 14.96 -22.86
C VAL A 519 -10.30 16.14 -22.40
N THR A 520 -9.93 17.32 -22.89
CA THR A 520 -10.75 18.54 -22.74
C THR A 520 -11.31 18.95 -24.10
N ILE A 521 -12.56 19.40 -24.11
CA ILE A 521 -13.20 20.09 -25.24
C ILE A 521 -13.67 21.46 -24.75
N THR A 522 -13.76 22.40 -25.68
CA THR A 522 -14.30 23.73 -25.41
C THR A 522 -15.53 23.98 -26.28
N GLU A 523 -16.56 24.55 -25.67
CA GLU A 523 -17.78 24.95 -26.34
C GLU A 523 -17.99 26.46 -26.24
N ASP A 524 -17.96 27.13 -27.39
CA ASP A 524 -18.20 28.57 -27.50
C ASP A 524 -19.66 28.84 -27.85
N HIS A 525 -20.37 29.47 -26.93
CA HIS A 525 -21.74 29.96 -27.12
C HIS A 525 -21.67 31.43 -27.50
N THR A 526 -21.94 31.74 -28.77
CA THR A 526 -21.82 33.10 -29.30
C THR A 526 -23.19 33.68 -29.62
N PHE A 527 -23.47 34.85 -29.05
CA PHE A 527 -24.70 35.62 -29.22
C PHE A 527 -24.37 36.91 -29.97
N THR A 528 -24.85 37.06 -31.21
CA THR A 528 -24.56 38.22 -32.06
C THR A 528 -25.83 38.97 -32.44
N PRO A 529 -25.83 40.32 -32.40
CA PRO A 529 -26.96 41.09 -32.92
C PRO A 529 -27.07 40.99 -34.45
N SER A 530 -28.31 41.00 -34.96
CA SER A 530 -28.61 40.82 -36.39
C SER A 530 -28.56 42.13 -37.19
N ASN A 531 -28.60 43.27 -36.51
CA ASN A 531 -28.53 44.60 -37.10
C ASN A 531 -27.67 45.55 -36.23
N PRO A 532 -27.11 46.64 -36.80
CA PRO A 532 -26.19 47.52 -36.09
C PRO A 532 -26.83 48.36 -34.97
N ASP A 533 -28.16 48.42 -34.93
CA ASP A 533 -28.91 49.14 -33.90
C ASP A 533 -29.34 48.24 -32.74
N ALA A 534 -29.19 46.91 -32.84
CA ALA A 534 -29.50 45.97 -31.77
C ALA A 534 -28.32 45.83 -30.80
N VAL A 535 -28.67 45.66 -29.53
CA VAL A 535 -27.74 45.40 -28.44
C VAL A 535 -28.17 44.10 -27.78
N ILE A 536 -27.21 43.20 -27.57
CA ILE A 536 -27.42 41.98 -26.81
C ILE A 536 -27.29 42.33 -25.32
N ASN A 537 -28.34 42.09 -24.56
CA ASN A 537 -28.35 42.26 -23.11
C ASN A 537 -28.12 40.91 -22.43
N VAL A 538 -27.28 40.90 -21.40
CA VAL A 538 -27.12 39.72 -20.54
C VAL A 538 -28.33 39.68 -19.59
N PRO A 539 -29.10 38.58 -19.57
CA PRO A 539 -30.27 38.49 -18.71
C PRO A 539 -29.86 38.42 -17.23
N ASP A 540 -30.62 39.10 -16.36
CA ASP A 540 -30.39 39.10 -14.91
C ASP A 540 -30.52 37.69 -14.29
N THR A 541 -31.21 36.77 -14.98
CA THR A 541 -31.37 35.37 -14.55
C THR A 541 -30.10 34.54 -14.72
N ASN A 542 -29.17 34.95 -15.60
CA ASN A 542 -27.88 34.30 -15.77
C ASN A 542 -26.77 35.36 -15.97
N PRO A 543 -26.30 35.99 -14.88
CA PRO A 543 -25.31 37.07 -14.93
C PRO A 543 -23.87 36.58 -15.16
N VAL A 544 -23.66 35.32 -15.58
CA VAL A 544 -22.30 34.75 -15.76
C VAL A 544 -21.49 35.54 -16.78
N ALA A 545 -22.07 35.85 -17.95
CA ALA A 545 -21.36 36.61 -18.98
C ALA A 545 -21.03 38.04 -18.52
N SER A 546 -21.93 38.71 -17.80
CA SER A 546 -21.69 40.05 -17.28
C SER A 546 -20.71 40.08 -16.11
N ALA A 547 -20.70 39.04 -15.27
CA ALA A 547 -19.74 38.88 -14.19
C ALA A 547 -18.30 38.69 -14.68
N LEU A 548 -18.11 38.01 -15.81
CA LEU A 548 -16.79 37.74 -16.39
C LEU A 548 -16.30 38.87 -17.31
N THR A 549 -17.21 39.56 -18.00
CA THR A 549 -16.84 40.66 -18.93
C THR A 549 -16.88 42.04 -18.29
N GLY A 550 -17.57 42.20 -17.15
CA GLY A 550 -17.80 43.48 -16.50
C GLY A 550 -18.83 44.38 -17.18
N VAL A 551 -19.48 43.91 -18.26
CA VAL A 551 -20.51 44.66 -19.00
C VAL A 551 -21.82 43.89 -19.08
N THR A 552 -22.95 44.59 -18.97
CA THR A 552 -24.30 43.99 -18.99
C THR A 552 -24.92 43.96 -20.38
N GLN A 553 -24.32 44.66 -21.35
CA GLN A 553 -24.83 44.77 -22.70
C GLN A 553 -23.70 44.97 -23.72
N SER A 554 -23.89 44.50 -24.94
CA SER A 554 -22.90 44.62 -26.04
C SER A 554 -23.58 44.83 -27.38
N SER A 555 -23.07 45.78 -28.18
CA SER A 555 -23.51 46.02 -29.57
C SER A 555 -22.86 45.07 -30.58
N THR A 556 -21.83 44.32 -30.19
CA THR A 556 -21.14 43.34 -31.04
C THR A 556 -21.50 41.90 -30.66
N GLY A 557 -21.99 41.69 -29.45
CA GLY A 557 -22.34 40.39 -28.92
C GLY A 557 -21.45 39.90 -27.77
N PHE A 558 -21.70 38.67 -27.35
CA PHE A 558 -20.96 37.97 -26.30
C PHE A 558 -20.60 36.56 -26.75
N THR A 559 -19.42 36.09 -26.39
CA THR A 559 -19.03 34.68 -26.46
C THR A 559 -18.75 34.17 -25.05
N THR A 560 -19.46 33.11 -24.65
CA THR A 560 -19.17 32.38 -23.40
C THR A 560 -18.55 31.04 -23.75
N THR A 561 -17.38 30.76 -23.19
CA THR A 561 -16.63 29.53 -23.41
C THR A 561 -16.84 28.59 -22.23
N TYR A 562 -17.31 27.38 -22.50
CA TYR A 562 -17.38 26.27 -21.55
C TYR A 562 -16.23 25.32 -21.79
N ALA A 563 -15.71 24.72 -20.73
CA ALA A 563 -14.74 23.65 -20.78
C ALA A 563 -15.40 22.35 -20.31
N ASP A 564 -15.25 21.32 -21.12
CA ASP A 564 -15.79 19.99 -20.89
C ASP A 564 -14.63 19.02 -20.68
N GLN A 565 -14.51 18.47 -19.48
CA GLN A 565 -13.59 17.40 -19.15
C GLN A 565 -14.27 16.08 -19.43
N LEU A 566 -13.70 15.26 -20.31
CA LEU A 566 -14.32 14.03 -20.80
C LEU A 566 -13.38 12.84 -20.61
N PHE A 567 -13.97 11.70 -20.24
CA PHE A 567 -13.28 10.43 -20.13
C PHE A 567 -13.89 9.43 -21.10
N PHE A 568 -13.04 8.75 -21.86
CA PHE A 568 -13.43 7.72 -22.82
C PHE A 568 -12.60 6.46 -22.62
N PHE A 569 -13.18 5.31 -22.97
CA PHE A 569 -12.43 4.10 -23.26
C PHE A 569 -12.25 3.99 -24.77
N VAL A 570 -11.00 3.98 -25.23
CA VAL A 570 -10.63 3.84 -26.64
C VAL A 570 -10.05 2.44 -26.86
N PRO A 571 -10.73 1.57 -27.63
CA PRO A 571 -10.23 0.23 -27.92
C PRO A 571 -8.93 0.23 -28.73
N GLY A 572 -8.22 -0.90 -28.72
CA GLY A 572 -7.04 -1.11 -29.56
C GLY A 572 -7.35 -1.15 -31.05
N ALA A 573 -6.41 -0.77 -31.91
CA ALA A 573 -6.57 -0.59 -33.36
C ALA A 573 -7.10 -1.81 -34.15
N GLY A 574 -7.12 -3.01 -33.53
CA GLY A 574 -7.68 -4.23 -34.11
C GLY A 574 -9.06 -4.62 -33.59
N SER A 575 -9.63 -3.87 -32.64
CA SER A 575 -10.97 -4.12 -32.10
C SER A 575 -12.05 -3.58 -33.03
N SER A 576 -13.20 -4.25 -33.05
CA SER A 576 -14.42 -3.76 -33.70
C SER A 576 -15.36 -3.04 -32.73
N GLU A 577 -14.95 -2.90 -31.47
CA GLU A 577 -15.74 -2.21 -30.44
C GLU A 577 -15.68 -0.69 -30.66
N PRO A 578 -16.79 0.03 -30.44
CA PRO A 578 -16.79 1.49 -30.48
C PRO A 578 -16.07 2.07 -29.25
N ILE A 579 -15.65 3.33 -29.37
CA ILE A 579 -15.18 4.17 -28.27
C ILE A 579 -16.36 4.39 -27.31
N GLN A 580 -16.17 4.02 -26.05
CA GLN A 580 -17.19 4.13 -25.01
C GLN A 580 -16.99 5.40 -24.20
N PHE A 581 -18.08 6.04 -23.83
CA PHE A 581 -18.10 7.23 -22.99
C PHE A 581 -18.16 6.84 -21.51
N LEU A 582 -17.25 7.38 -20.68
CA LEU A 582 -17.14 7.02 -19.27
C LEU A 582 -17.70 8.08 -18.32
N GLY A 583 -17.45 9.36 -18.61
CA GLY A 583 -17.83 10.43 -17.71
C GLY A 583 -17.52 11.81 -18.25
N TYR A 584 -18.18 12.80 -17.66
CA TYR A 584 -17.96 14.20 -18.01
C TYR A 584 -18.08 15.13 -16.82
N ARG A 585 -17.53 16.33 -17.00
CA ARG A 585 -17.82 17.50 -16.19
C ARG A 585 -17.74 18.72 -17.09
N SER A 586 -18.75 19.57 -17.00
CA SER A 586 -18.86 20.79 -17.81
C SER A 586 -18.95 22.00 -16.91
N ASN A 587 -18.11 23.01 -17.15
CA ASN A 587 -18.16 24.27 -16.42
C ASN A 587 -17.80 25.46 -17.33
N VAL A 588 -18.29 26.63 -16.96
CA VAL A 588 -17.92 27.87 -17.64
C VAL A 588 -16.45 28.20 -17.36
N LEU A 589 -15.70 28.52 -18.41
CA LEU A 589 -14.29 28.88 -18.35
C LEU A 589 -14.08 30.39 -18.49
N SER A 590 -14.72 31.03 -19.47
CA SER A 590 -14.56 32.47 -19.69
C SER A 590 -15.75 33.07 -20.44
N ALA A 591 -15.85 34.40 -20.44
CA ALA A 591 -16.71 35.12 -21.36
C ALA A 591 -16.02 36.38 -21.88
N LYS A 592 -16.28 36.74 -23.13
CA LYS A 592 -15.72 37.94 -23.78
C LYS A 592 -16.77 38.65 -24.62
N VAL A 593 -16.58 39.97 -24.77
CA VAL A 593 -17.30 40.78 -25.76
C VAL A 593 -16.68 40.54 -27.13
N VAL A 594 -17.53 40.38 -28.16
CA VAL A 594 -17.11 40.10 -29.55
C VAL A 594 -16.46 41.30 -30.21
#